data_AF-A0A8T7DM74-F1
#
_entry.id   AF-A0A8T7DM74-F1
#
_cell.length_a   1.000
_cell.length_b   1.000
_cell.length_c   1.000
_cell.angle_alpha   90.00
_cell.angle_beta   90.00
_cell.angle_gamma   90.00
#
_symmetry.space_group_name_H-M   'P 1'
#
loop_
_entity.id
_entity.type
_entity.pdbx_description
1 polymer ?
#
loop_
_entity_poly.entity_id
_entity_poly.type
_entity_poly.pdbx_seq_one_letter_code
_entity_poly.pdbx_strand_id
1 'polypeptide(L)' 'MAGVRLPPNYGPVYNEKFAALFEGLSKRFQIPLVPRMLDQVADYRELLQADGIHPTAEAQPKIMKNIWGGLEPMLSKP' A
#
# COMPACT_ATOMS: atom_id res chain seq x y z
N MET A 1 0.62 10.10 -1.73
CA MET A 1 -0.34 9.45 -0.81
C MET A 1 -0.09 7.95 -0.81
N ALA A 2 -0.06 7.31 0.36
CA ALA A 2 -0.02 5.85 0.45
C ALA A 2 -1.45 5.30 0.36
N GLY A 3 -1.69 4.42 -0.61
CA GLY A 3 -2.95 3.72 -0.81
C GLY A 3 -3.05 2.49 0.08
N VAL A 4 -4.25 2.22 0.58
CA VAL A 4 -4.54 1.08 1.44
C VAL A 4 -5.40 0.06 0.68
N ARG A 5 -5.13 -1.22 0.91
CA ARG A 5 -5.98 -2.36 0.53
C ARG A 5 -6.48 -3.02 1.80
N LEU A 6 -7.75 -3.41 1.83
CA LEU A 6 -8.30 -4.12 2.97
C LEU A 6 -7.99 -5.62 2.84
N PRO A 7 -8.13 -6.39 3.94
CA PRO A 7 -7.94 -7.83 3.86
C PRO A 7 -9.02 -8.50 2.98
N PRO A 8 -8.77 -9.72 2.48
CA PRO A 8 -9.69 -10.41 1.57
C PRO A 8 -11.07 -10.74 2.18
N ASN A 9 -11.19 -10.77 3.51
CA ASN A 9 -12.43 -11.12 4.23
C ASN A 9 -13.60 -10.13 4.03
N TYR A 10 -13.36 -8.95 3.43
CA TYR A 10 -14.41 -7.99 3.05
C TYR A 10 -15.02 -8.26 1.66
N GLY A 11 -14.48 -9.24 0.93
CA GLY A 11 -14.91 -9.57 -0.43
C GLY A 11 -14.27 -8.68 -1.50
N PRO A 12 -14.17 -9.18 -2.75
CA PRO A 12 -13.45 -8.50 -3.82
C PRO A 12 -14.09 -7.17 -4.23
N VAL A 13 -15.43 -7.12 -4.33
CA VAL A 13 -16.16 -5.91 -4.74
C VAL A 13 -15.95 -4.75 -3.78
N TYR A 14 -15.96 -5.01 -2.47
CA TYR A 14 -15.73 -3.97 -1.48
C TYR A 14 -14.27 -3.48 -1.53
N ASN A 15 -13.33 -4.41 -1.66
CA ASN A 15 -11.91 -4.11 -1.81
C ASN A 15 -11.61 -3.23 -3.03
N GLU A 16 -12.20 -3.53 -4.18
CA GLU A 16 -12.07 -2.74 -5.41
C GLU A 16 -12.66 -1.33 -5.25
N LYS A 17 -13.84 -1.22 -4.63
CA LYS A 17 -14.45 0.09 -4.37
C LYS A 17 -13.61 0.93 -3.40
N PHE A 18 -13.11 0.32 -2.34
CA PHE A 18 -12.24 0.99 -1.37
C PHE A 18 -10.94 1.46 -2.01
N ALA A 19 -10.31 0.61 -2.82
CA ALA A 19 -9.15 0.93 -3.63
C ALA A 19 -9.38 2.14 -4.55
N ALA A 20 -10.52 2.17 -5.24
CA ALA A 20 -10.90 3.23 -6.16
C ALA A 20 -11.06 4.61 -5.48
N LEU A 21 -11.36 4.65 -4.17
CA LEU A 21 -11.41 5.92 -3.42
C LEU A 21 -10.04 6.61 -3.42
N PHE A 22 -8.96 5.88 -3.16
CA PHE A 22 -7.61 6.43 -3.16
C PHE A 22 -7.19 6.93 -4.55
N GLU A 23 -7.57 6.20 -5.60
CA GLU A 23 -7.32 6.63 -6.99
C GLU A 23 -8.12 7.89 -7.34
N GLY A 24 -9.38 7.96 -6.93
CA GLY A 24 -10.23 9.13 -7.13
C GLY A 24 -9.68 10.37 -6.42
N LEU A 25 -9.25 10.23 -5.16
CA LEU A 25 -8.63 11.31 -4.38
C LEU A 25 -7.30 11.75 -5.00
N SER A 26 -6.46 10.80 -5.43
CA SER A 26 -5.19 11.09 -6.12
C SER A 26 -5.41 11.95 -7.37
N LYS A 27 -6.38 11.58 -8.21
CA LYS A 27 -6.74 12.35 -9.41
C LYS A 27 -7.32 13.72 -9.07
N ARG A 28 -8.24 13.78 -8.10
CA ARG A 28 -8.94 15.02 -7.70
C ARG A 28 -7.97 16.07 -7.15
N PHE A 29 -7.02 15.66 -6.32
CA PHE A 29 -6.08 16.56 -5.65
C PHE A 29 -4.72 16.64 -6.36
N GLN A 30 -4.55 15.94 -7.48
CA GLN A 30 -3.28 15.86 -8.22
C GLN A 30 -2.10 15.42 -7.34
N ILE A 31 -2.35 14.51 -6.40
CA ILE A 31 -1.33 13.97 -5.50
C ILE A 31 -0.93 12.58 -6.01
N PRO A 32 0.36 12.30 -6.27
CA PRO A 32 0.77 10.97 -6.70
C PRO A 32 0.45 9.89 -5.66
N LEU A 33 0.18 8.66 -6.13
CA LEU A 33 -0.34 7.54 -5.34
C LEU A 33 0.62 6.35 -5.36
N VAL A 34 0.87 5.79 -4.18
CA VAL A 34 1.47 4.45 -4.02
C VAL A 34 0.34 3.46 -3.77
N PRO A 35 -0.13 2.68 -4.76
CA PRO A 35 -1.41 1.96 -4.64
C PRO A 35 -1.36 0.72 -3.72
N ARG A 36 -0.19 0.09 -3.53
CA ARG A 36 -0.03 -1.15 -2.75
C ARG A 36 1.24 -1.12 -1.90
N MET A 37 1.23 -0.41 -0.78
CA MET A 37 2.44 -0.29 0.06
C MET A 37 2.86 -1.63 0.73
N LEU A 38 1.89 -2.49 1.06
CA LEU A 38 2.11 -3.81 1.68
C LEU A 38 2.11 -4.96 0.67
N ASP A 39 2.34 -4.66 -0.61
CA ASP A 39 2.36 -5.68 -1.67
C ASP A 39 3.36 -6.79 -1.31
N GLN A 40 2.88 -8.04 -1.36
CA GLN A 40 3.65 -9.24 -0.99
C GLN A 40 4.28 -9.16 0.42
N VAL A 41 3.69 -8.42 1.36
CA VAL A 41 4.04 -8.43 2.79
C VAL A 41 2.88 -9.05 3.57
N ALA A 42 1.66 -8.57 3.32
CA ALA A 42 0.46 -9.08 3.96
C ALA A 42 0.13 -10.55 3.62
N ASP A 43 0.76 -11.11 2.58
CA ASP A 43 0.55 -12.49 2.12
C ASP A 43 1.45 -13.51 2.84
N TYR A 44 2.45 -13.05 3.61
CA TYR A 44 3.50 -13.89 4.20
C TYR A 44 3.49 -13.76 5.72
N ARG A 45 3.13 -14.84 6.42
CA ARG A 45 2.95 -14.83 7.87
C ARG A 45 4.23 -14.54 8.64
N GLU A 46 5.38 -14.94 8.11
CA GLU A 46 6.71 -14.65 8.64
C GLU A 46 7.09 -13.17 8.59
N LEU A 47 6.39 -12.38 7.77
CA LEU A 47 6.55 -10.93 7.67
C LEU A 47 5.55 -10.16 8.54
N LEU A 48 4.72 -10.86 9.31
CA LEU A 48 3.71 -10.28 10.20
C LEU A 48 4.04 -10.59 11.67
N GLN A 49 3.67 -9.66 12.55
CA GLN A 49 3.76 -9.79 13.99
C GLN A 49 2.82 -10.90 14.48
N ALA A 50 2.91 -11.24 15.77
CA ALA A 50 2.13 -12.33 16.37
C ALA A 50 0.60 -12.16 16.20
N ASP A 51 0.12 -10.93 16.02
CA ASP A 51 -1.30 -10.63 15.74
C ASP A 51 -1.74 -10.96 14.31
N GLY A 52 -0.81 -11.24 13.39
CA GLY A 52 -1.10 -11.59 12.02
C GLY A 52 -1.63 -10.45 11.16
N ILE A 53 -1.52 -9.18 11.58
CA ILE A 53 -1.97 -8.02 10.81
C ILE A 53 -0.93 -6.89 10.70
N HIS A 54 0.02 -6.79 11.63
CA HIS A 54 1.05 -5.76 11.57
C HIS A 54 2.35 -6.32 10.98
N PRO A 55 3.03 -5.61 10.06
CA PRO A 55 4.34 -6.05 9.57
C PRO A 55 5.42 -6.08 10.67
N THR A 56 6.36 -7.02 10.57
CA THR A 56 7.54 -7.06 11.46
C THR A 56 8.61 -6.04 11.04
N ALA A 57 9.72 -5.99 11.78
CA ALA A 57 10.88 -5.18 11.43
C ALA A 57 11.56 -5.68 10.13
N GLU A 58 11.60 -6.99 9.93
CA GLU A 58 12.18 -7.65 8.76
C GLU A 58 11.40 -7.33 7.47
N ALA A 59 10.11 -7.01 7.59
CA ALA A 59 9.28 -6.59 6.46
C ALA A 59 9.57 -5.15 5.98
N GLN A 60 10.16 -4.30 6.83
CA GLN A 60 10.28 -2.86 6.55
C GLN A 60 11.09 -2.52 5.29
N PRO A 61 12.23 -3.18 4.98
CA PRO A 61 12.96 -2.92 3.73
C PRO A 61 12.10 -3.18 2.48
N LYS A 62 11.20 -4.16 2.54
CA LYS A 62 10.30 -4.50 1.44
C LYS A 62 9.20 -3.46 1.27
N ILE A 63 8.61 -3.01 2.38
CA ILE A 63 7.64 -1.90 2.39
C ILE A 63 8.28 -0.63 1.85
N MET A 64 9.51 -0.32 2.26
CA MET A 64 10.28 0.81 1.72
C MET A 64 10.40 0.71 0.20
N LYS A 65 10.72 -0.47 -0.35
CA LYS A 65 10.87 -0.67 -1.81
C LYS A 65 9.55 -0.43 -2.55
N ASN A 66 8.45 -0.91 -2.00
CA ASN A 66 7.11 -0.69 -2.54
C ASN A 66 6.75 0.80 -2.56
N ILE A 67 7.12 1.55 -1.52
CA ILE A 67 6.90 2.99 -1.44
C ILE A 67 7.82 3.75 -2.39
N TRP A 68 9.11 3.37 -2.44
CA TRP A 68 10.14 4.08 -3.19
C TRP A 68 9.78 4.23 -4.67
N GLY A 69 9.26 3.18 -5.32
CA GLY A 69 8.89 3.25 -6.73
C GLY A 69 7.83 4.30 -7.07
N GLY A 70 6.97 4.66 -6.12
CA GLY A 70 6.02 5.78 -6.28
C GLY A 70 6.54 7.11 -5.75
N LEU A 71 7.41 7.10 -4.73
CA LEU A 71 7.96 8.30 -4.10
C LEU A 71 9.10 8.92 -4.92
N GLU A 72 10.02 8.12 -5.44
CA GLU A 72 11.23 8.57 -6.15
C GLU A 72 10.93 9.54 -7.30
N PRO A 73 9.96 9.29 -8.20
CA PRO A 73 9.60 10.23 -9.27
C PRO A 73 9.06 11.57 -8.76
N MET A 74 8.58 11.63 -7.52
CA MET A 74 8.07 12.84 -6.89
C MET A 74 9.21 13.71 -6.34
N LEU A 75 10.36 13.09 -6.04
CA LEU A 75 11.55 13.76 -5.51
C LEU A 75 12.42 14.36 -6.61
N SER A 76 12.25 13.92 -7.87
CA SER A 76 13.12 14.27 -9.00
C SER A 76 12.63 15.45 -9.84
N LYS A 77 11.65 16.23 -9.37
CA LYS A 77 11.39 17.54 -9.98
C LYS A 77 12.34 18.60 -9.38
N PRO A 78 12.96 19.46 -10.22
CA PRO A 78 13.75 20.60 -9.77
C PRO A 78 12.94 21.61 -8.97
#